data_AF-A0A9P6QNW3-F1
#
_entry.id   AF-A0A9P6QNW3-F1
#
_cell.length_a   1.000
_cell.length_b   1.000
_cell.length_c   1.000
_cell.angle_alpha   90.00
_cell.angle_beta   90.00
_cell.angle_gamma   90.00
#
_symmetry.space_group_name_H-M   'P 1'
#
loop_
_entity.id
_entity.type
_entity.pdbx_description
1 polymer ?
#
loop_
_entity_poly.entity_id
_entity_poly.type
_entity_poly.pdbx_seq_one_letter_code
_entity_poly.pdbx_strand_id
1 'polypeptide(L)'
;MPPYVDKMKTVLAKYRATQKAGTLLTLDFVTVNDYLFLLREAAQIISKMDVNAMYYLAAAVSDFFIPADKMSEHKIQSGDGLLNLSMDQVPKILKPLVNDWTPKAFIVSFKLETDEALLPLKSRQALKRYGHQIVIGNILTTRKRVVKLITVDSESEIRLTAEEDEVQHIEIESRIVPELIKRHTEWIEDCGKHGRCGIRVRTTSQ
;
A
#
# COMPACT_ATOMS: atom_id res chain seq x y z
N MET A 1 -10.11 11.49 -36.37
CA MET A 1 -9.61 10.45 -35.43
C MET A 1 -10.26 10.67 -34.07
N PRO A 2 -10.56 9.63 -33.30
CA PRO A 2 -11.06 9.80 -31.94
C PRO A 2 -10.06 10.57 -31.05
N PRO A 3 -10.54 11.42 -30.12
CA PRO A 3 -9.68 12.32 -29.32
C PRO A 3 -8.73 11.58 -28.36
N TYR A 4 -8.95 10.30 -28.08
CA TYR A 4 -8.11 9.50 -27.18
C TYR A 4 -6.90 8.85 -27.87
N VAL A 5 -6.82 8.89 -29.20
CA VAL A 5 -5.82 8.12 -29.97
C VAL A 5 -4.40 8.52 -29.60
N ASP A 6 -4.11 9.81 -29.45
CA ASP A 6 -2.74 10.28 -29.19
C ASP A 6 -2.31 10.00 -27.73
N LYS A 7 -3.24 10.08 -26.78
CA LYS A 7 -3.01 9.65 -25.40
C LYS A 7 -2.72 8.15 -25.34
N MET A 8 -3.51 7.33 -26.03
CA MET A 8 -3.31 5.88 -26.11
C MET A 8 -1.99 5.49 -26.76
N LYS A 9 -1.59 6.16 -27.85
CA LYS A 9 -0.27 5.94 -28.49
C LYS A 9 0.87 6.19 -27.51
N THR A 10 0.78 7.27 -26.74
CA THR A 10 1.79 7.63 -25.73
C THR A 10 1.88 6.57 -24.63
N VAL A 11 0.74 6.13 -24.10
CA VAL A 11 0.67 5.07 -23.07
C VAL A 11 1.24 3.76 -23.61
N LEU A 12 0.85 3.36 -24.83
CA LEU A 12 1.33 2.13 -25.46
C LEU A 12 2.84 2.16 -25.72
N ALA A 13 3.38 3.32 -26.14
CA ALA A 13 4.82 3.49 -26.34
C ALA A 13 5.60 3.33 -25.02
N LYS A 14 5.11 3.95 -23.93
CA LYS A 14 5.70 3.79 -22.59
C LYS A 14 5.64 2.33 -22.14
N TYR A 15 4.47 1.69 -22.25
CA TYR A 15 4.29 0.28 -21.89
C TYR A 15 5.27 -0.65 -22.63
N ARG A 16 5.40 -0.49 -23.95
CA ARG A 16 6.36 -1.26 -24.75
C ARG A 16 7.81 -1.00 -24.36
N ALA A 17 8.17 0.24 -24.04
CA ALA A 17 9.51 0.58 -23.57
C ALA A 17 9.82 -0.11 -22.22
N THR A 18 8.87 -0.09 -21.29
CA THR A 18 8.98 -0.77 -19.98
C THR A 18 9.10 -2.29 -20.13
N GLN A 19 8.31 -2.90 -21.03
CA GLN A 19 8.43 -4.32 -21.35
C GLN A 19 9.82 -4.67 -21.91
N LYS A 20 10.33 -3.88 -22.86
CA LYS A 20 11.66 -4.08 -23.45
C LYS A 20 12.78 -3.94 -22.42
N ALA A 21 12.62 -3.03 -21.46
CA ALA A 21 13.60 -2.81 -20.39
C ALA A 21 13.50 -3.84 -19.25
N GLY A 22 12.43 -4.64 -19.20
CA GLY A 22 12.22 -5.61 -18.11
C GLY A 22 11.96 -4.96 -16.75
N THR A 23 11.43 -3.74 -16.72
CA THR A 23 11.24 -2.95 -15.48
C THR A 23 9.82 -3.01 -14.91
N LEU A 24 8.93 -3.81 -15.48
CA LEU A 24 7.57 -4.06 -14.99
C LEU A 24 7.27 -5.55 -15.04
N LEU A 25 6.93 -6.10 -13.87
CA LEU A 25 6.39 -7.45 -13.72
C LEU A 25 4.96 -7.32 -13.17
N THR A 26 4.00 -7.92 -13.86
CA THR A 26 2.59 -7.96 -13.45
C THR A 26 2.25 -9.33 -12.88
N LEU A 27 1.68 -9.36 -11.68
CA LEU A 27 1.20 -10.56 -11.02
C LEU A 27 -0.28 -10.36 -10.67
N ASP A 28 -1.13 -11.23 -11.19
CA ASP A 28 -2.56 -11.14 -10.97
C ASP A 28 -2.97 -11.95 -9.74
N PHE A 29 -3.94 -11.45 -8.99
CA PHE A 29 -4.57 -12.13 -7.88
C PHE A 29 -6.07 -11.81 -7.86
N VAL A 30 -6.87 -12.73 -7.33
CA VAL A 30 -8.33 -12.55 -7.23
C VAL A 30 -8.79 -12.69 -5.80
N THR A 31 -8.30 -13.71 -5.09
CA THR A 31 -8.71 -13.97 -3.71
C THR A 31 -7.75 -13.33 -2.71
N VAL A 32 -8.22 -13.13 -1.48
CA VAL A 32 -7.34 -12.72 -0.37
C VAL A 32 -6.24 -13.75 -0.14
N ASN A 33 -6.51 -15.05 -0.36
CA ASN A 33 -5.51 -16.09 -0.21
C ASN A 33 -4.37 -15.92 -1.22
N ASP A 34 -4.70 -15.73 -2.50
CA ASP A 34 -3.72 -15.50 -3.57
C ASP A 34 -2.85 -14.29 -3.24
N TYR A 35 -3.48 -13.18 -2.83
CA TYR A 35 -2.78 -11.97 -2.43
C TYR A 35 -1.77 -12.22 -1.31
N LEU A 36 -2.17 -12.92 -0.25
CA LEU A 36 -1.30 -13.18 0.91
C LEU A 36 -0.10 -14.06 0.53
N PHE A 37 -0.32 -15.11 -0.27
CA PHE A 37 0.75 -16.00 -0.72
C PHE A 37 1.71 -15.27 -1.68
N LEU A 38 1.19 -14.58 -2.69
CA LEU A 38 2.01 -13.84 -3.65
C LEU A 38 2.82 -12.75 -2.97
N LEU A 39 2.24 -12.01 -2.02
CA LEU A 39 2.96 -10.98 -1.28
C LEU A 39 4.08 -11.57 -0.43
N ARG A 40 3.85 -12.73 0.20
CA ARG A 40 4.90 -13.42 0.97
C ARG A 40 6.06 -13.83 0.07
N GLU A 41 5.79 -14.50 -1.05
CA GLU A 41 6.83 -14.96 -1.97
C GLU A 41 7.58 -13.77 -2.59
N ALA A 42 6.86 -12.74 -3.03
CA ALA A 42 7.46 -11.50 -3.53
C ALA A 42 8.35 -10.86 -2.46
N ALA A 43 7.90 -10.82 -1.20
CA ALA A 43 8.67 -10.23 -0.12
C ALA A 43 9.97 -10.98 0.15
N GLN A 44 9.94 -12.32 0.13
CA GLN A 44 11.12 -13.14 0.29
C GLN A 44 12.14 -12.94 -0.84
N ILE A 45 11.68 -12.77 -2.08
CA ILE A 45 12.56 -12.49 -3.22
C ILE A 45 13.17 -11.09 -3.12
N ILE A 46 12.33 -10.09 -2.84
CA ILE A 46 12.70 -8.66 -2.77
C ILE A 46 13.58 -8.38 -1.55
N SER A 47 13.52 -9.21 -0.49
CA SER A 47 14.36 -9.07 0.71
C SER A 47 15.85 -8.87 0.42
N LYS A 48 16.36 -9.47 -0.68
CA LYS A 48 17.75 -9.34 -1.13
C LYS A 48 18.14 -7.92 -1.53
N MET A 49 17.18 -7.04 -1.81
CA MET A 49 17.42 -5.64 -2.14
C MET A 49 17.59 -4.76 -0.90
N ASP A 50 17.29 -5.27 0.30
CA ASP A 50 17.43 -4.57 1.58
C ASP A 50 16.81 -3.15 1.54
N VAL A 51 17.60 -2.12 1.85
CA VAL A 51 17.20 -0.71 1.90
C VAL A 51 16.72 -0.16 0.57
N ASN A 52 17.12 -0.80 -0.55
CA ASN A 52 16.74 -0.36 -1.89
C ASN A 52 15.33 -0.83 -2.27
N ALA A 53 14.69 -1.69 -1.47
CA ALA A 53 13.31 -2.09 -1.70
C ALA A 53 12.33 -1.07 -1.11
N MET A 54 11.31 -0.72 -1.89
CA MET A 54 10.11 -0.02 -1.42
C MET A 54 8.88 -0.90 -1.60
N TYR A 55 8.06 -1.01 -0.55
CA TYR A 55 6.72 -1.59 -0.61
C TYR A 55 5.68 -0.48 -0.67
N TYR A 56 4.88 -0.45 -1.73
CA TYR A 56 3.75 0.47 -1.89
C TYR A 56 2.43 -0.32 -1.78
N LEU A 57 1.92 -0.49 -0.56
CA LEU A 57 0.82 -1.40 -0.25
C LEU A 57 -0.55 -0.71 -0.34
N ALA A 58 -0.99 -0.46 -1.58
CA ALA A 58 -2.26 0.24 -1.88
C ALA A 58 -3.48 -0.69 -2.08
N ALA A 59 -3.30 -2.01 -1.97
CA ALA A 59 -4.39 -2.98 -2.13
C ALA A 59 -5.43 -2.85 -1.00
N ALA A 60 -6.71 -2.88 -1.35
CA ALA A 60 -7.81 -2.99 -0.40
C ALA A 60 -8.00 -4.47 -0.01
N VAL A 61 -7.26 -4.91 1.00
CA VAL A 61 -7.28 -6.30 1.48
C VAL A 61 -8.48 -6.51 2.40
N SER A 62 -9.21 -7.61 2.21
CA SER A 62 -10.32 -8.00 3.09
C SER A 62 -9.85 -8.14 4.54
N ASP A 63 -10.62 -7.58 5.48
CA ASP A 63 -10.35 -7.76 6.92
C ASP A 63 -10.84 -9.13 7.44
N PHE A 64 -11.79 -9.74 6.74
CA PHE A 64 -12.42 -11.02 7.09
C PHE A 64 -12.43 -11.96 5.89
N PHE A 65 -12.38 -13.27 6.14
CA PHE A 65 -12.45 -14.32 5.13
C PHE A 65 -13.18 -15.55 5.66
N ILE A 66 -13.58 -16.45 4.77
CA ILE A 66 -14.15 -17.75 5.13
C ILE A 66 -13.05 -18.81 4.91
N PRO A 67 -12.59 -19.51 5.96
CA PRO A 67 -11.66 -20.62 5.82
C PRO A 67 -12.18 -21.70 4.87
N ALA A 68 -11.29 -22.36 4.15
CA ALA A 68 -11.65 -23.37 3.15
C ALA A 68 -12.44 -24.55 3.76
N ASP A 69 -12.11 -24.93 5.00
CA ASP A 69 -12.80 -25.97 5.78
C ASP A 69 -14.23 -25.56 6.22
N LYS A 70 -14.53 -24.26 6.24
CA LYS A 70 -15.86 -23.71 6.56
C LYS A 70 -16.64 -23.27 5.33
N MET A 71 -16.06 -23.39 4.13
CA MET A 71 -16.69 -22.93 2.89
C MET A 71 -17.63 -24.01 2.33
N SER A 72 -18.88 -23.63 2.06
CA SER A 72 -19.84 -24.54 1.40
C SER A 72 -19.38 -24.84 -0.02
N GLU A 73 -19.27 -26.13 -0.37
CA GLU A 73 -18.92 -26.58 -1.73
C GLU A 73 -19.99 -26.22 -2.76
N HIS A 74 -21.23 -26.08 -2.32
CA HIS A 74 -22.37 -25.79 -3.17
C HIS A 74 -23.00 -24.44 -2.82
N LYS A 75 -23.73 -23.89 -3.78
CA LYS A 75 -24.54 -22.68 -3.61
C LYS A 75 -25.40 -22.84 -2.34
N ILE A 76 -25.28 -21.87 -1.43
CA ILE A 76 -26.15 -21.78 -0.25
C ILE A 76 -27.60 -21.67 -0.73
N GLN A 77 -28.44 -22.61 -0.31
CA GLN A 77 -29.83 -22.66 -0.74
C GLN A 77 -30.66 -21.60 -0.03
N SER A 78 -31.52 -20.90 -0.77
CA SER A 78 -32.47 -19.94 -0.22
C SER A 78 -33.70 -20.70 0.32
N GLY A 79 -33.71 -21.02 1.61
CA GLY A 79 -34.91 -21.47 2.34
C GLY A 79 -35.65 -20.31 3.01
N ASP A 80 -36.79 -20.59 3.67
CA ASP A 80 -37.62 -19.60 4.40
C ASP A 80 -37.00 -19.18 5.76
N GLY A 81 -35.74 -18.76 5.76
CA GLY A 81 -34.99 -18.36 6.97
C GLY A 81 -33.94 -17.27 6.75
N LEU A 82 -33.32 -16.83 7.85
CA LEU A 82 -32.25 -15.82 7.82
C LEU A 82 -30.91 -16.42 7.38
N LEU A 83 -30.16 -15.67 6.55
CA LEU A 83 -28.78 -16.01 6.18
C LEU A 83 -27.80 -15.49 7.25
N ASN A 84 -27.16 -16.40 7.97
CA ASN A 84 -26.10 -16.07 8.92
C ASN A 84 -24.73 -16.40 8.30
N LEU A 85 -23.86 -15.39 8.16
CA LEU A 85 -22.50 -15.55 7.66
C LEU A 85 -21.49 -15.38 8.80
N SER A 86 -20.72 -16.43 9.08
CA SER A 86 -19.60 -16.36 10.03
C SER A 86 -18.28 -16.27 9.26
N MET A 87 -17.45 -15.30 9.59
CA MET A 87 -16.17 -15.05 8.94
C MET A 87 -15.06 -14.89 9.98
N ASP A 88 -13.87 -15.37 9.66
CA ASP A 88 -12.69 -15.26 10.50
C ASP A 88 -11.88 -14.01 10.10
N GLN A 89 -11.14 -13.42 11.04
CA GLN A 89 -10.27 -12.28 10.74
C GLN A 89 -9.05 -12.72 9.91
N VAL A 90 -8.72 -11.92 8.90
CA VAL A 90 -7.51 -12.15 8.10
C VAL A 90 -6.25 -11.89 8.96
N PRO A 91 -5.25 -12.80 8.91
CA PRO A 91 -3.98 -12.60 9.61
C PRO A 91 -3.33 -11.27 9.25
N LYS A 92 -2.84 -10.54 10.25
CA LYS A 92 -2.24 -9.21 10.04
C LYS A 92 -0.81 -9.31 9.52
N ILE A 93 -0.67 -9.56 8.22
CA ILE A 93 0.61 -9.82 7.52
C ILE A 93 1.59 -8.64 7.48
N LEU A 94 1.15 -7.42 7.76
CA LEU A 94 2.07 -6.28 7.83
C LEU A 94 3.13 -6.43 8.92
N LYS A 95 2.80 -7.10 10.05
CA LYS A 95 3.75 -7.32 11.13
C LYS A 95 4.90 -8.25 10.71
N PRO A 96 4.65 -9.46 10.17
CA PRO A 96 5.72 -10.33 9.68
C PRO A 96 6.43 -9.75 8.45
N LEU A 97 5.74 -9.00 7.58
CA LEU A 97 6.40 -8.30 6.47
C LEU A 97 7.50 -7.36 6.99
N VAL A 98 7.17 -6.52 7.98
CA VAL A 98 8.09 -5.54 8.56
C VAL A 98 9.19 -6.18 9.40
N ASN A 99 8.92 -7.22 10.19
CA ASN A 99 9.92 -7.74 11.13
C ASN A 99 10.74 -8.90 10.56
N ASP A 100 10.10 -9.76 9.77
CA ASP A 100 10.65 -11.08 9.45
C ASP A 100 11.05 -11.16 7.96
N TRP A 101 10.22 -10.65 7.06
CA TRP A 101 10.44 -10.83 5.62
C TRP A 101 11.36 -9.77 5.03
N THR A 102 11.13 -8.49 5.34
CA THR A 102 11.90 -7.37 4.78
C THR A 102 12.20 -6.26 5.80
N PRO A 103 12.97 -6.57 6.86
CA PRO A 103 13.22 -5.63 7.97
C PRO A 103 13.93 -4.32 7.57
N LYS A 104 14.61 -4.32 6.42
CA LYS A 104 15.36 -3.15 5.92
C LYS A 104 14.63 -2.34 4.86
N ALA A 105 13.53 -2.86 4.33
CA ALA A 105 12.82 -2.19 3.24
C ALA A 105 12.05 -0.96 3.73
N PHE A 106 11.81 -0.04 2.80
CA PHE A 106 10.96 1.12 3.04
C PHE A 106 9.49 0.75 2.75
N ILE A 107 8.65 0.70 3.79
CA ILE A 107 7.28 0.20 3.70
C ILE A 107 6.29 1.36 3.84
N VAL A 108 5.51 1.54 2.78
CA VAL A 108 4.40 2.48 2.64
C VAL A 108 3.09 1.69 2.69
N SER A 109 2.21 2.01 3.63
CA SER A 109 0.86 1.44 3.67
C SER A 109 -0.21 2.51 3.42
N PHE A 110 -1.40 2.07 3.01
CA PHE A 110 -2.52 2.95 2.75
C PHE A 110 -3.60 2.82 3.83
N LYS A 111 -4.21 3.94 4.18
CA LYS A 111 -5.35 3.99 5.12
C LYS A 111 -6.48 4.82 4.53
N LEU A 112 -7.51 4.12 4.08
CA LEU A 112 -8.76 4.71 3.65
C LEU A 112 -9.70 4.87 4.85
N GLU A 113 -10.18 6.09 5.07
CA GLU A 113 -11.20 6.39 6.08
C GLU A 113 -12.32 7.26 5.49
N THR A 114 -13.43 7.37 6.21
CA THR A 114 -14.54 8.28 5.88
C THR A 114 -14.61 9.49 6.81
N ASP A 115 -13.95 9.41 7.97
CA ASP A 115 -13.88 10.46 8.99
C ASP A 115 -12.45 11.02 9.06
N GLU A 116 -12.33 12.33 8.83
CA GLU A 116 -11.05 13.03 8.82
C GLU A 116 -10.38 13.08 10.19
N ALA A 117 -11.15 13.13 11.28
CA ALA A 117 -10.61 13.18 12.64
C ALA A 117 -9.97 11.83 13.04
N LEU A 118 -10.51 10.72 12.52
CA LEU A 118 -10.00 9.38 12.83
C LEU A 118 -8.76 9.00 12.00
N LEU A 119 -8.55 9.63 10.85
CA LEU A 119 -7.51 9.25 9.90
C LEU A 119 -6.09 9.35 10.51
N PRO A 120 -5.66 10.47 11.13
CA PRO A 120 -4.34 10.54 11.77
C PRO A 120 -4.19 9.55 12.93
N LEU A 121 -5.22 9.40 13.75
CA LEU A 121 -5.21 8.53 14.92
C LEU A 121 -5.01 7.06 14.51
N LYS A 122 -5.83 6.57 13.59
CA LYS A 122 -5.76 5.18 13.10
C LYS A 122 -4.47 4.91 12.32
N SER A 123 -3.95 5.90 11.59
CA SER A 123 -2.67 5.80 10.88
C SER A 123 -1.50 5.66 11.87
N ARG A 124 -1.44 6.48 12.92
CA ARG A 124 -0.42 6.36 13.97
C ARG A 124 -0.53 5.06 14.76
N GLN A 125 -1.75 4.55 14.98
CA GLN A 125 -1.95 3.22 15.56
C GLN A 125 -1.37 2.11 14.66
N ALA A 126 -1.58 2.18 13.34
CA ALA A 126 -1.01 1.22 12.40
C ALA A 126 0.51 1.28 12.37
N LEU A 127 1.09 2.48 12.37
CA LEU A 127 2.55 2.70 12.45
C LEU A 127 3.13 2.07 13.72
N LYS A 128 2.55 2.34 14.89
CA LYS A 128 2.99 1.75 16.17
C LYS A 128 2.83 0.23 16.19
N ARG A 129 1.71 -0.29 15.66
CA ARG A 129 1.42 -1.73 15.67
C ARG A 129 2.39 -2.51 14.78
N TYR A 130 2.56 -2.06 13.54
CA TYR A 130 3.31 -2.81 12.52
C TYR A 130 4.77 -2.41 12.44
N GLY A 131 5.11 -1.17 12.76
CA GLY A 131 6.47 -0.64 12.75
C GLY A 131 6.83 0.11 11.46
N HIS A 132 6.17 -0.11 10.33
CA HIS A 132 6.51 0.52 9.03
C HIS A 132 6.63 2.08 9.05
N GLN A 133 7.26 2.62 8.02
CA GLN A 133 7.79 3.98 7.99
C GLN A 133 6.72 5.05 7.77
N ILE A 134 5.75 4.79 6.90
CA ILE A 134 4.78 5.80 6.47
C ILE A 134 3.42 5.20 6.13
N VAL A 135 2.36 5.91 6.52
CA VAL A 135 0.99 5.66 6.10
C VAL A 135 0.55 6.80 5.19
N ILE A 136 0.04 6.46 4.01
CA ILE A 136 -0.71 7.40 3.16
C ILE A 136 -2.17 7.27 3.53
N GLY A 137 -2.66 8.27 4.25
CA GLY A 137 -4.05 8.40 4.62
C GLY A 137 -4.84 9.16 3.57
N ASN A 138 -6.05 8.69 3.26
CA ASN A 138 -6.93 9.38 2.33
C ASN A 138 -8.40 9.23 2.75
N ILE A 139 -9.20 10.26 2.48
CA ILE A 139 -10.65 10.23 2.69
C ILE A 139 -11.32 9.78 1.40
N LEU A 140 -12.31 8.87 1.48
CA LEU A 140 -12.93 8.25 0.30
C LEU A 140 -13.42 9.27 -0.75
N THR A 141 -14.01 10.37 -0.29
CA THR A 141 -14.59 11.42 -1.15
C THR A 141 -13.54 12.31 -1.82
N THR A 142 -12.37 12.49 -1.19
CA THR A 142 -11.31 13.40 -1.65
C THR A 142 -10.03 12.69 -2.08
N ARG A 143 -10.02 11.35 -2.12
CA ARG A 143 -8.81 10.52 -2.36
C ARG A 143 -8.02 10.84 -3.62
N LYS A 144 -8.66 11.42 -4.64
CA LYS A 144 -8.02 11.83 -5.90
C LYS A 144 -7.36 13.22 -5.83
N ARG A 145 -7.67 14.00 -4.80
CA ARG A 145 -7.26 15.41 -4.66
C ARG A 145 -6.40 15.66 -3.44
N VAL A 146 -6.63 14.94 -2.35
CA VAL A 146 -5.96 15.17 -1.06
C VAL A 146 -5.54 13.85 -0.44
N VAL A 147 -4.28 13.77 -0.05
CA VAL A 147 -3.73 12.68 0.75
C VAL A 147 -2.86 13.22 1.88
N LYS A 148 -2.87 12.54 3.03
CA LYS A 148 -2.02 12.85 4.19
C LYS A 148 -0.93 11.81 4.30
N LEU A 149 0.31 12.25 4.30
CA LEU A 149 1.51 11.46 4.57
C LEU A 149 1.77 11.50 6.07
N ILE A 150 1.53 10.40 6.75
CA ILE A 150 1.60 10.30 8.21
C ILE A 150 2.78 9.40 8.58
N THR A 151 3.69 9.94 9.40
CA THR A 151 4.76 9.17 10.05
C THR A 151 4.50 9.10 11.55
N VAL A 152 5.38 8.46 12.32
CA VAL A 152 5.24 8.40 13.80
C VAL A 152 5.30 9.80 14.41
N ASP A 153 6.13 10.69 13.86
CA ASP A 153 6.48 11.98 14.45
C ASP A 153 5.94 13.18 13.66
N SER A 154 5.57 12.99 12.40
CA SER A 154 5.15 14.09 11.50
C SER A 154 3.89 13.76 10.71
N GLU A 155 3.30 14.81 10.14
CA GLU A 155 2.18 14.76 9.21
C GLU A 155 2.39 15.84 8.16
N SER A 156 2.18 15.50 6.90
CA SER A 156 2.22 16.44 5.78
C SER A 156 1.11 16.12 4.81
N GLU A 157 0.58 17.13 4.13
CA GLU A 157 -0.50 16.97 3.16
C GLU A 157 0.01 17.18 1.74
N ILE A 158 -0.46 16.35 0.80
CA ILE A 158 -0.37 16.62 -0.64
C ILE A 158 -1.78 16.91 -1.13
N ARG A 159 -1.93 18.04 -1.82
CA ARG A 159 -3.19 18.52 -2.39
C ARG A 159 -2.98 18.97 -3.83
N LEU A 160 -3.93 18.60 -4.70
CA LEU A 160 -4.08 19.19 -6.04
C LEU A 160 -5.02 20.40 -5.98
N THR A 161 -4.75 21.42 -6.79
CA THR A 161 -5.72 22.51 -7.01
C THR A 161 -6.86 22.03 -7.90
N ALA A 162 -7.96 22.80 -7.92
CA ALA A 162 -9.09 22.50 -8.79
C ALA A 162 -8.69 22.54 -10.28
N GLU A 163 -7.81 23.47 -10.65
CA GLU A 163 -7.29 23.57 -12.02
C GLU A 163 -6.45 22.35 -12.40
N GLU A 164 -5.63 21.84 -11.48
CA GLU A 164 -4.81 20.66 -11.72
C GLU A 164 -5.66 19.39 -11.92
N ASP A 165 -6.70 19.19 -11.10
CA ASP A 165 -7.58 18.01 -11.17
C ASP A 165 -8.57 18.10 -12.35
N GLU A 166 -9.31 19.21 -12.47
CA GLU A 166 -10.45 19.32 -13.37
C GLU A 166 -10.07 19.72 -14.80
N VAL A 167 -9.02 20.53 -14.96
CA VAL A 167 -8.61 21.06 -16.28
C VAL A 167 -7.41 20.32 -16.83
N GLN A 168 -6.36 20.17 -16.01
CA GLN A 168 -5.11 19.52 -16.45
C GLN A 168 -5.15 18.00 -16.31
N HIS A 169 -6.15 17.46 -15.59
CA HIS A 169 -6.30 16.03 -15.32
C HIS A 169 -5.04 15.40 -14.74
N ILE A 170 -4.39 16.11 -13.82
CA ILE A 170 -3.22 15.63 -13.09
C ILE A 170 -3.67 14.59 -12.07
N GLU A 171 -3.01 13.44 -12.07
CA GLU A 171 -3.22 12.40 -11.07
C GLU A 171 -2.40 12.71 -9.81
N ILE A 172 -2.99 12.53 -8.62
CA ILE A 172 -2.33 12.81 -7.33
C ILE A 172 -1.04 11.99 -7.15
N GLU A 173 -0.97 10.81 -7.78
CA GLU A 173 0.19 9.94 -7.82
C GLU A 173 1.43 10.65 -8.39
N SER A 174 1.25 11.62 -9.29
CA SER A 174 2.34 12.45 -9.82
C SER A 174 3.03 13.32 -8.76
N ARG A 175 2.35 13.59 -7.64
CA ARG A 175 2.87 14.30 -6.47
C ARG A 175 3.33 13.34 -5.37
N ILE A 176 2.62 12.22 -5.18
CA ILE A 176 2.96 11.20 -4.18
C ILE A 176 4.29 10.53 -4.51
N VAL A 177 4.48 10.09 -5.75
CA VAL A 177 5.65 9.29 -6.15
C VAL A 177 6.96 10.06 -5.94
N PRO A 178 7.12 11.32 -6.38
CA PRO A 178 8.35 12.08 -6.11
C PRO A 178 8.66 12.28 -4.62
N GLU A 179 7.63 12.52 -3.80
CA GLU A 179 7.81 12.69 -2.35
C GLU A 179 8.24 11.38 -1.68
N LEU A 180 7.70 10.24 -2.12
CA LEU A 180 8.14 8.92 -1.64
C LEU A 180 9.56 8.59 -2.09
N ILE A 181 9.93 8.92 -3.34
CA ILE A 181 11.31 8.75 -3.82
C ILE A 181 12.28 9.55 -2.94
N LYS A 182 11.96 10.81 -2.64
CA LYS A 182 12.78 11.65 -1.75
C LYS A 182 12.98 10.99 -0.39
N ARG A 183 11.89 10.58 0.27
CA ARG A 183 11.95 9.92 1.60
C ARG A 183 12.66 8.58 1.56
N HIS A 184 12.56 7.85 0.46
CA HIS A 184 13.27 6.58 0.30
C HIS A 184 14.77 6.79 0.09
N THR A 185 15.18 7.82 -0.64
CA THR A 185 16.59 8.23 -0.73
C THR A 185 17.13 8.61 0.65
N GLU A 186 16.39 9.40 1.43
CA GLU A 186 16.75 9.73 2.82
C GLU A 186 16.88 8.46 3.68
N TRP A 187 15.97 7.50 3.54
CA TRP A 187 16.05 6.19 4.21
C TRP A 187 17.31 5.41 3.84
N ILE A 188 17.64 5.32 2.55
CA ILE A 188 18.84 4.64 2.05
C ILE A 188 20.10 5.30 2.63
N GLU A 189 20.17 6.63 2.59
CA GLU A 189 21.31 7.39 3.11
C GLU A 189 21.49 7.23 4.63
N ASP A 190 20.40 7.31 5.39
CA ASP A 190 20.44 7.14 6.85
C ASP A 190 20.94 5.75 7.24
N CYS A 191 20.50 4.72 6.50
CA CYS A 191 20.96 3.35 6.69
C CYS A 191 22.43 3.16 6.32
N GLY A 192 22.91 3.82 5.25
CA GLY A 192 24.31 3.80 4.82
C GLY A 192 25.26 4.53 5.77
N LYS A 193 24.80 5.62 6.40
CA LYS A 193 25.61 6.43 7.33
C LYS A 193 25.71 5.83 8.74
N HIS A 194 24.68 5.14 9.22
CA HIS A 194 24.60 4.71 10.63
C HIS A 194 24.65 3.19 10.85
N GLY A 195 24.73 2.38 9.79
CA GLY A 195 24.77 0.91 9.89
C GLY A 195 23.57 0.27 10.60
N ARG A 196 22.54 1.07 10.92
CA ARG A 196 21.34 0.67 11.65
C ARG A 196 20.17 0.88 10.71
N CYS A 197 19.90 -0.14 9.92
CA CYS A 197 18.65 -0.21 9.19
C CYS A 197 17.60 -0.85 10.09
N GLY A 198 16.52 -0.14 10.35
CA GLY A 198 15.45 -0.59 11.22
C GLY A 198 14.76 0.56 11.94
N ILE A 199 13.49 0.36 12.22
CA ILE A 199 12.64 1.31 12.93
C ILE A 199 13.26 1.57 14.30
N ARG A 200 13.35 2.86 14.68
CA ARG A 200 13.76 3.29 16.01
C ARG A 200 12.81 2.71 17.06
N VAL A 201 13.01 1.45 17.45
CA VAL A 201 12.51 0.98 18.74
C VAL A 201 13.43 1.66 19.74
N ARG A 202 12.98 2.80 20.28
CA ARG A 202 13.56 3.28 21.53
C ARG A 202 13.35 2.15 22.53
N THR A 203 14.41 1.41 22.83
CA THR A 203 14.51 0.71 24.10
C THR A 203 14.24 1.78 25.17
N THR A 204 13.08 1.69 25.80
CA THR A 204 12.84 2.33 27.08
C THR A 204 13.84 1.69 28.05
N SER A 205 14.99 2.34 28.17
CA SER A 205 15.89 2.16 29.29
C SER A 205 15.29 2.91 30.48
N GLN A 206 15.04 2.15 31.53
CA GLN A 206 14.55 2.54 32.88
C GLN A 206 13.03 2.62 33.04
#